data_AF-A0A9E1MYW9-F1
#
_entry.id   AF-A0A9E1MYW9-F1
#
_cell.length_a   1.000
_cell.length_b   1.000
_cell.length_c   1.000
_cell.angle_alpha   90.00
_cell.angle_beta   90.00
_cell.angle_gamma   90.00
#
_symmetry.space_group_name_H-M   'P 1'
#
loop_
_entity.id
_entity.type
_entity.pdbx_description
1 polymer ?
#
loop_
_entity_poly.entity_id
_entity_poly.type
_entity_poly.pdbx_seq_one_letter_code
_entity_poly.pdbx_strand_id
1 'polypeptide(L)'
;HIMPQNENLSEEWQHALGFDWERVHQTKLHTLGNLTLTAYNSEYSDRPFVEKRDLQIGDKQLGFKYSPLRLNEGLGGLDVWDEAAIDKRARRLADLAPKIWEEPSLSTESLEHYKPVKAKTSYTIGDHPNLSADSAMRPIFDALSTELKALDPCVTEEFTKLYTAYKAETNFVDVVPQVKNLNLFLNLEIHELHDPRAIASDVSEVGTWGNGDVLVALDSVDNLPYVLGLIRQSLDKQLGDA
;
A
#
# COMPACT_ATOMS: atom_id res chain seq x y z
N HIS A 1 -18.03 -11.78 -16.87
CA HIS A 1 -17.00 -12.33 -17.78
C HIS A 1 -17.68 -12.92 -19.01
N ILE A 2 -17.05 -12.88 -20.19
CA ILE A 2 -17.63 -13.52 -21.39
C ILE A 2 -17.50 -15.04 -21.27
N MET A 3 -16.26 -15.50 -21.03
CA MET A 3 -15.96 -16.86 -20.60
C MET A 3 -16.39 -17.07 -19.13
N PRO A 4 -16.97 -18.23 -18.77
CA PRO A 4 -17.38 -18.56 -17.40
C PRO A 4 -16.24 -18.60 -16.38
N GLN A 5 -16.55 -18.34 -15.10
CA GLN A 5 -15.55 -18.31 -14.03
C GLN A 5 -15.35 -19.66 -13.32
N ASN A 6 -16.28 -20.60 -13.49
CA ASN A 6 -16.19 -21.93 -12.89
C ASN A 6 -14.99 -22.72 -13.43
N GLU A 7 -14.36 -23.48 -12.53
CA GLU A 7 -13.22 -24.34 -12.86
C GLU A 7 -13.61 -25.47 -13.83
N ASN A 8 -14.84 -25.97 -13.70
CA ASN A 8 -15.39 -27.04 -14.54
C ASN A 8 -16.11 -26.45 -15.76
N LEU A 9 -15.36 -25.96 -16.75
CA LEU A 9 -15.93 -25.50 -18.02
C LEU A 9 -16.66 -26.62 -18.75
N SER A 10 -17.73 -26.28 -19.47
CA SER A 10 -18.42 -27.24 -20.35
C SER A 10 -17.50 -27.71 -21.48
N GLU A 11 -17.77 -28.89 -22.04
CA GLU A 11 -17.00 -29.44 -23.18
C GLU A 11 -16.95 -28.46 -24.36
N GLU A 12 -18.02 -27.70 -24.59
CA GLU A 12 -18.07 -26.69 -25.64
C GLU A 12 -17.10 -25.53 -25.40
N TRP A 13 -16.96 -25.08 -24.15
CA TRP A 13 -15.95 -24.07 -23.79
C TRP A 13 -14.53 -24.63 -23.89
N GLN A 14 -14.30 -25.88 -23.44
CA GLN A 14 -13.00 -26.53 -23.58
C GLN A 14 -12.60 -26.65 -25.05
N HIS A 15 -13.52 -27.09 -25.92
CA HIS A 15 -13.30 -27.17 -27.36
C HIS A 15 -13.04 -25.80 -28.00
N ALA A 16 -13.78 -24.76 -27.61
CA ALA A 16 -13.59 -23.40 -28.14
C ALA A 16 -12.23 -22.80 -27.75
N LEU A 17 -11.72 -23.12 -26.56
CA LEU A 17 -10.42 -22.63 -26.07
C LEU A 17 -9.24 -23.49 -26.56
N GLY A 18 -9.51 -24.71 -27.04
CA GLY A 18 -8.52 -25.61 -27.63
C GLY A 18 -7.83 -26.54 -26.64
N PHE A 19 -6.75 -27.21 -27.08
CA PHE A 19 -6.06 -28.23 -26.29
C PHE A 19 -5.52 -27.69 -24.94
N ASP A 20 -5.04 -26.44 -24.93
CA ASP A 20 -4.52 -25.76 -23.73
C ASP A 20 -5.59 -24.99 -22.95
N TRP A 21 -6.87 -25.39 -23.02
CA TRP A 21 -7.98 -24.62 -22.47
C TRP A 21 -7.80 -24.23 -20.99
N GLU A 22 -7.20 -25.10 -20.16
CA GLU A 22 -6.94 -24.82 -18.74
C GLU A 22 -5.99 -23.62 -18.58
N ARG A 23 -4.88 -23.62 -19.33
CA ARG A 23 -3.92 -22.51 -19.35
C ARG A 23 -4.59 -21.24 -19.85
N VAL A 24 -5.36 -21.34 -20.93
CA VAL A 24 -6.06 -20.19 -21.51
C VAL A 24 -7.07 -19.64 -20.50
N HIS A 25 -7.85 -20.49 -19.85
CA HIS A 25 -8.82 -20.08 -18.82
C HIS A 25 -8.12 -19.34 -17.69
N GLN A 26 -7.12 -19.96 -17.06
CA GLN A 26 -6.37 -19.37 -15.94
C GLN A 26 -5.74 -18.02 -16.31
N THR A 27 -5.11 -17.91 -17.48
CA THR A 27 -4.36 -16.71 -17.87
C THR A 27 -5.21 -15.61 -18.49
N LYS A 28 -6.38 -15.95 -19.07
CA LYS A 28 -7.22 -15.01 -19.82
C LYS A 28 -8.52 -14.64 -19.11
N LEU A 29 -8.95 -15.39 -18.10
CA LEU A 29 -10.23 -15.17 -17.40
C LEU A 29 -10.37 -13.73 -16.88
N HIS A 30 -9.34 -13.21 -16.21
CA HIS A 30 -9.35 -11.88 -15.58
C HIS A 30 -8.65 -10.80 -16.42
N THR A 31 -8.68 -10.92 -17.75
CA THR A 31 -8.05 -9.94 -18.64
C THR A 31 -9.06 -8.98 -19.25
N LEU A 32 -8.59 -7.78 -19.62
CA LEU A 32 -9.39 -6.75 -20.29
C LEU A 32 -10.18 -7.31 -21.49
N GLY A 33 -9.60 -8.25 -22.23
CA GLY A 33 -10.21 -8.90 -23.37
C GLY A 33 -11.45 -9.73 -23.01
N ASN A 34 -11.50 -10.37 -21.85
CA ASN A 34 -12.61 -11.24 -21.42
C ASN A 34 -13.66 -10.53 -20.53
N LEU A 35 -13.37 -9.29 -20.10
CA LEU A 35 -14.27 -8.49 -19.29
C LEU A 35 -15.21 -7.64 -20.15
N THR A 36 -16.49 -7.62 -19.77
CA THR A 36 -17.47 -6.74 -20.40
C THR A 36 -18.63 -6.42 -19.46
N LEU A 37 -19.47 -5.47 -19.88
CA LEU A 37 -20.69 -5.06 -19.19
C LEU A 37 -21.93 -5.64 -19.89
N THR A 38 -22.87 -6.14 -19.09
CA THR A 38 -24.18 -6.63 -19.54
C THR A 38 -25.20 -6.50 -18.41
N ALA A 39 -26.47 -6.30 -18.77
CA ALA A 39 -27.60 -6.37 -17.84
C ALA A 39 -28.19 -7.79 -17.73
N TYR A 40 -27.72 -8.74 -18.56
CA TYR A 40 -28.30 -10.07 -18.74
C TYR A 40 -27.36 -11.18 -18.27
N ASN A 41 -26.62 -10.93 -17.18
CA ASN A 41 -25.61 -11.87 -16.69
C ASN A 41 -26.23 -13.23 -16.31
N SER A 42 -27.43 -13.20 -15.71
CA SER A 42 -28.17 -14.41 -15.33
C SER A 42 -28.61 -15.24 -16.53
N GLU A 43 -29.02 -14.58 -17.62
CA GLU A 43 -29.46 -15.25 -18.85
C GLU A 43 -28.28 -15.82 -19.66
N TYR A 44 -27.13 -15.13 -19.62
CA TYR A 44 -25.88 -15.59 -20.22
C TYR A 44 -25.32 -16.80 -19.48
N SER A 45 -25.23 -16.75 -18.14
CA SER A 45 -24.73 -17.84 -17.31
C SER A 45 -23.46 -18.48 -17.89
N ASP A 46 -23.35 -19.81 -17.84
CA ASP A 46 -22.24 -20.58 -18.38
C ASP A 46 -22.44 -20.98 -19.84
N ARG A 47 -23.41 -20.37 -20.54
CA ARG A 47 -23.70 -20.69 -21.93
C ARG A 47 -22.46 -20.54 -22.83
N PRO A 48 -22.36 -21.35 -23.89
CA PRO A 48 -21.35 -21.19 -24.93
C PRO A 48 -21.37 -19.78 -25.52
N PHE A 49 -20.23 -19.31 -26.03
CA PHE A 49 -20.12 -17.97 -26.58
C PHE A 49 -21.14 -17.68 -27.69
N VAL A 50 -21.34 -18.62 -28.62
CA VAL A 50 -22.27 -18.46 -29.75
C VAL A 50 -23.71 -18.26 -29.24
N GLU A 51 -24.12 -19.01 -28.23
CA GLU A 51 -25.41 -18.80 -27.58
C GLU A 51 -25.49 -17.42 -26.92
N LYS A 52 -24.46 -17.00 -26.19
CA LYS A 52 -24.41 -15.65 -25.59
C LYS A 52 -24.41 -14.54 -26.64
N ARG A 53 -23.82 -14.77 -27.80
CA ARG A 53 -23.76 -13.84 -28.93
C ARG A 53 -25.12 -13.64 -29.56
N ASP A 54 -25.84 -14.74 -29.80
CA ASP A 54 -27.10 -14.74 -30.54
C ASP A 54 -28.35 -14.82 -29.64
N LEU A 55 -28.18 -14.76 -28.31
CA LEU A 55 -29.25 -15.00 -27.33
C LEU A 55 -30.54 -14.20 -27.63
N GLN A 56 -31.65 -14.93 -27.70
CA GLN A 56 -33.01 -14.40 -27.79
C GLN A 56 -33.89 -15.08 -26.74
N ILE A 57 -34.71 -14.30 -26.03
CA ILE A 57 -35.69 -14.81 -25.06
C ILE A 57 -37.05 -14.18 -25.38
N GLY A 58 -37.97 -14.99 -25.90
CA GLY A 58 -39.22 -14.47 -26.49
C GLY A 58 -38.88 -13.48 -27.61
N ASP A 59 -39.51 -12.31 -27.57
CA ASP A 59 -39.27 -11.23 -28.55
C ASP A 59 -38.03 -10.37 -28.26
N LYS A 60 -37.30 -10.66 -27.17
CA LYS A 60 -36.13 -9.86 -26.75
C LYS A 60 -34.84 -10.39 -27.35
N GLN A 61 -34.08 -9.48 -27.95
CA GLN A 61 -32.73 -9.70 -28.48
C GLN A 61 -31.69 -9.31 -27.42
N LEU A 62 -31.15 -10.30 -26.70
CA LEU A 62 -30.29 -10.07 -25.53
C LEU A 62 -28.81 -10.34 -25.81
N GLY A 63 -28.49 -11.05 -26.88
CA GLY A 63 -27.12 -11.49 -27.16
C GLY A 63 -26.17 -10.35 -27.50
N PHE A 64 -24.86 -10.59 -27.41
CA PHE A 64 -23.82 -9.59 -27.72
C PHE A 64 -23.96 -8.99 -29.12
N LYS A 65 -24.55 -9.73 -30.07
CA LYS A 65 -24.88 -9.25 -31.42
C LYS A 65 -25.80 -8.04 -31.45
N TYR A 66 -26.63 -7.89 -30.42
CA TYR A 66 -27.64 -6.84 -30.31
C TYR A 66 -27.28 -5.80 -29.24
N SER A 67 -26.07 -5.88 -28.66
CA SER A 67 -25.68 -5.01 -27.56
C SER A 67 -25.44 -3.57 -28.03
N PRO A 68 -26.07 -2.55 -27.40
CA PRO A 68 -25.85 -1.15 -27.75
C PRO A 68 -24.57 -0.57 -27.11
N LEU A 69 -23.88 -1.34 -26.26
CA LEU A 69 -22.71 -0.87 -25.52
C LEU A 69 -21.47 -0.86 -26.43
N ARG A 70 -20.81 0.30 -26.54
CA ARG A 70 -19.53 0.42 -27.29
C ARG A 70 -18.46 -0.56 -26.82
N LEU A 71 -18.46 -0.93 -25.53
CA LEU A 71 -17.55 -1.92 -24.96
C LEU A 71 -17.74 -3.34 -25.56
N ASN A 72 -18.95 -3.66 -26.02
CA ASN A 72 -19.30 -4.94 -26.65
C ASN A 72 -19.13 -4.94 -28.18
N GLU A 73 -18.75 -3.80 -28.77
CA GLU A 73 -18.59 -3.67 -30.22
C GLU A 73 -17.63 -4.74 -30.76
N GLY A 74 -18.02 -5.38 -31.86
CA GLY A 74 -17.27 -6.45 -32.51
C GLY A 74 -17.58 -7.87 -31.99
N LEU A 75 -18.09 -8.04 -30.77
CA LEU A 75 -18.43 -9.37 -30.24
C LEU A 75 -19.51 -10.08 -31.07
N GLY A 76 -20.47 -9.32 -31.60
CA GLY A 76 -21.57 -9.82 -32.43
C GLY A 76 -21.17 -10.50 -33.74
N GLY A 77 -19.95 -10.26 -34.23
CA GLY A 77 -19.45 -10.80 -35.50
C GLY A 77 -18.41 -11.91 -35.33
N LEU A 78 -18.13 -12.36 -34.11
CA LEU A 78 -17.16 -13.42 -33.85
C LEU A 78 -17.86 -14.76 -33.81
N ASP A 79 -17.29 -15.77 -34.45
CA ASP A 79 -17.82 -17.14 -34.45
C ASP A 79 -17.26 -18.02 -33.32
N VAL A 80 -16.13 -17.63 -32.76
CA VAL A 80 -15.47 -18.33 -31.64
C VAL A 80 -14.91 -17.32 -30.64
N TRP A 81 -14.82 -17.75 -29.37
CA TRP A 81 -14.21 -16.98 -28.28
C TRP A 81 -13.02 -17.75 -27.70
N ASP A 82 -11.93 -17.78 -28.47
CA ASP A 82 -10.67 -18.43 -28.16
C ASP A 82 -9.62 -17.44 -27.61
N GLU A 83 -8.41 -17.94 -27.32
CA GLU A 83 -7.29 -17.11 -26.85
C GLU A 83 -6.99 -15.94 -27.80
N ALA A 84 -7.01 -16.19 -29.11
CA ALA A 84 -6.71 -15.19 -30.12
C ALA A 84 -7.77 -14.07 -30.17
N ALA A 85 -9.05 -14.42 -30.05
CA ALA A 85 -10.15 -13.46 -29.97
C ALA A 85 -10.06 -12.60 -28.71
N ILE A 86 -9.74 -13.21 -27.56
CA ILE A 86 -9.55 -12.50 -26.29
C ILE A 86 -8.39 -11.51 -26.40
N ASP A 87 -7.23 -11.94 -26.89
CA ASP A 87 -6.04 -11.10 -27.03
C ASP A 87 -6.24 -9.97 -28.04
N LYS A 88 -6.90 -10.26 -29.17
CA LYS A 88 -7.25 -9.24 -30.17
C LYS A 88 -8.17 -8.18 -29.57
N ARG A 89 -9.18 -8.57 -28.79
CA ARG A 89 -10.05 -7.61 -28.10
C ARG A 89 -9.28 -6.82 -27.03
N ALA A 90 -8.44 -7.48 -26.24
CA ALA A 90 -7.64 -6.83 -25.21
C ALA A 90 -6.76 -5.71 -25.79
N ARG A 91 -6.03 -6.01 -26.88
CA ARG A 91 -5.20 -5.01 -27.59
C ARG A 91 -6.02 -3.83 -28.08
N ARG A 92 -7.14 -4.09 -28.76
CA ARG A 92 -8.03 -3.02 -29.26
C ARG A 92 -8.52 -2.12 -28.13
N LEU A 93 -8.91 -2.68 -26.99
CA LEU A 93 -9.38 -1.90 -25.84
C LEU A 93 -8.24 -1.11 -25.19
N ALA A 94 -7.05 -1.70 -25.08
CA ALA A 94 -5.86 -1.02 -24.59
C ALA A 94 -5.46 0.17 -25.49
N ASP A 95 -5.54 0.01 -26.82
CA ASP A 95 -5.27 1.08 -27.80
C ASP A 95 -6.31 2.21 -27.76
N LEU A 96 -7.52 1.91 -27.27
CA LEU A 96 -8.60 2.88 -27.14
C LEU A 96 -8.51 3.66 -25.82
N ALA A 97 -8.04 3.04 -24.75
CA ALA A 97 -7.97 3.63 -23.42
C ALA A 97 -7.30 5.02 -23.39
N PRO A 98 -6.09 5.25 -23.94
CA PRO A 98 -5.45 6.57 -23.89
C PRO A 98 -6.18 7.65 -24.72
N LYS A 99 -7.07 7.25 -25.65
CA LYS A 99 -7.87 8.18 -26.46
C LYS A 99 -9.15 8.62 -25.75
N ILE A 100 -9.61 7.85 -24.76
CA ILE A 100 -10.79 8.16 -23.96
C ILE A 100 -10.37 8.87 -22.67
N TRP A 101 -9.33 8.36 -22.03
CA TRP A 101 -8.76 8.90 -20.81
C TRP A 101 -7.42 9.56 -21.13
N GLU A 102 -7.49 10.64 -21.90
CA GLU A 102 -6.32 11.48 -22.16
C GLU A 102 -5.76 12.03 -20.85
N GLU A 103 -4.44 12.16 -20.78
CA GLU A 103 -3.79 12.78 -19.63
C GLU A 103 -4.30 14.22 -19.47
N PRO A 104 -4.75 14.62 -18.26
CA PRO A 104 -5.21 15.97 -18.04
C PRO A 104 -4.07 16.96 -18.24
N SER A 105 -4.21 17.85 -19.23
CA SER A 105 -3.29 18.96 -19.43
C SER A 105 -3.64 20.08 -18.46
N LEU A 106 -2.87 20.17 -17.37
CA LEU A 106 -3.00 21.22 -16.37
C LEU A 106 -1.87 22.23 -16.52
N SER A 107 -2.18 23.51 -16.35
CA SER A 107 -1.13 24.54 -16.28
C SER A 107 -0.30 24.34 -15.01
N THR A 108 0.94 24.81 -15.04
CA THR A 108 1.81 24.83 -13.85
C THR A 108 1.13 25.56 -12.68
N GLU A 109 0.39 26.63 -12.97
CA GLU A 109 -0.39 27.36 -11.97
C GLU A 109 -1.48 26.50 -11.31
N SER A 110 -2.25 25.73 -12.08
CA SER A 110 -3.25 24.80 -11.52
C SER A 110 -2.61 23.71 -10.68
N LEU A 111 -1.47 23.17 -11.11
CA LEU A 111 -0.73 22.18 -10.33
C LEU A 111 -0.24 22.76 -8.99
N GLU A 112 0.32 23.97 -9.00
CA GLU A 112 0.71 24.66 -7.76
C GLU A 112 -0.48 24.93 -6.83
N HIS A 113 -1.65 25.29 -7.38
CA HIS A 113 -2.86 25.51 -6.59
C HIS A 113 -3.34 24.24 -5.87
N TYR A 114 -3.28 23.09 -6.55
CA TYR A 114 -3.75 21.81 -6.01
C TYR A 114 -2.66 21.00 -5.28
N LYS A 115 -1.41 21.46 -5.27
CA LYS A 115 -0.39 20.88 -4.41
C LYS A 115 -0.86 21.02 -2.96
N PRO A 116 -0.88 19.93 -2.17
CA PRO A 116 -1.24 20.04 -0.77
C PRO A 116 -0.26 21.00 -0.11
N VAL A 117 -0.78 22.13 0.36
CA VAL A 117 -0.07 22.95 1.33
C VAL A 117 -0.02 22.08 2.58
N LYS A 118 1.02 21.25 2.71
CA LYS A 118 1.36 20.67 4.01
C LYS A 118 1.46 21.87 4.93
N ALA A 119 0.51 22.03 5.84
CA ALA A 119 0.68 22.94 6.94
C ALA A 119 1.94 22.44 7.64
N LYS A 120 3.07 23.11 7.36
CA LYS A 120 4.31 22.93 8.11
C LYS A 120 4.00 23.56 9.46
N THR A 121 3.27 22.85 10.31
CA THR A 121 3.49 22.98 11.74
C THR A 121 4.87 22.38 11.96
N SER A 122 5.91 23.18 11.68
CA SER A 122 7.26 22.86 12.09
C SER A 122 7.26 23.02 13.60
N TYR A 123 7.14 21.89 14.30
CA TYR A 123 7.40 21.89 15.73
C TYR A 123 8.90 22.09 15.94
N THR A 124 9.20 22.68 17.07
CA THR A 124 10.56 22.89 17.57
C THR A 124 10.62 22.31 18.97
N ILE A 125 11.82 22.16 19.51
CA ILE A 125 11.98 21.79 20.92
C ILE A 125 11.17 22.67 21.89
N GLY A 126 10.92 23.94 21.53
CA GLY A 126 10.12 24.88 22.32
C GLY A 126 8.63 24.53 22.41
N ASP A 127 8.12 23.72 21.49
CA ASP A 127 6.73 23.26 21.47
C ASP A 127 6.49 22.05 22.40
N HIS A 128 7.56 21.51 23.01
CA HIS A 128 7.49 20.41 23.97
C HIS A 128 7.71 20.96 25.40
N PRO A 129 6.66 21.07 26.25
CA PRO A 129 6.79 21.66 27.58
C PRO A 129 7.83 20.99 28.47
N ASN A 130 7.93 19.65 28.36
CA ASN A 130 8.90 18.84 29.10
C ASN A 130 10.33 18.94 28.53
N LEU A 131 10.57 19.73 27.47
CA LEU A 131 11.91 20.06 26.95
C LEU A 131 12.19 21.57 26.97
N SER A 132 11.34 22.35 27.65
CA SER A 132 11.62 23.75 27.94
C SER A 132 12.96 23.90 28.69
N ALA A 133 13.56 25.09 28.62
CA ALA A 133 14.89 25.33 29.21
C ALA A 133 14.97 25.01 30.71
N ASP A 134 13.85 25.14 31.43
CA ASP A 134 13.74 24.89 32.87
C ASP A 134 13.37 23.43 33.20
N SER A 135 13.16 22.58 32.20
CA SER A 135 12.79 21.18 32.41
C SER A 135 13.97 20.34 32.88
N ALA A 136 13.74 19.49 33.89
CA ALA A 136 14.71 18.49 34.33
C ALA A 136 15.09 17.49 33.22
N MET A 137 14.22 17.27 32.23
CA MET A 137 14.49 16.36 31.12
C MET A 137 15.33 17.00 30.02
N ARG A 138 15.48 18.33 30.01
CA ARG A 138 16.20 19.03 28.94
C ARG A 138 17.67 18.58 28.82
N PRO A 139 18.47 18.51 29.91
CA PRO A 139 19.84 18.03 29.81
C PRO A 139 19.96 16.58 29.33
N ILE A 140 19.03 15.72 29.74
CA ILE A 140 19.00 14.30 29.34
C ILE A 140 18.68 14.18 27.85
N PHE A 141 17.71 14.95 27.37
CA PHE A 141 17.35 15.01 25.96
C PHE A 141 18.49 15.56 25.10
N ASP A 142 19.15 16.63 25.52
CA ASP A 142 20.26 17.23 24.76
C ASP A 142 21.44 16.25 24.65
N ALA A 143 21.74 15.50 25.72
CA ALA A 143 22.75 14.44 25.70
C ALA A 143 22.36 13.29 24.75
N LEU A 144 21.13 12.79 24.86
CA LEU A 144 20.60 11.75 23.96
C LEU A 144 20.62 12.22 22.50
N SER A 145 20.12 13.41 22.19
CA SER A 145 20.05 13.99 20.84
C SER A 145 21.43 14.09 20.21
N THR A 146 22.43 14.52 20.98
CA THR A 146 23.83 14.61 20.54
C THR A 146 24.36 13.24 20.13
N GLU A 147 24.16 12.23 20.97
CA GLU A 147 24.64 10.86 20.72
C GLU A 147 23.90 10.20 19.55
N LEU A 148 22.57 10.39 19.44
CA LEU A 148 21.77 9.84 18.34
C LEU A 148 22.19 10.40 16.98
N LYS A 149 22.41 11.72 16.89
CA LYS A 149 22.89 12.38 15.66
C LYS A 149 24.34 12.01 15.32
N ALA A 150 25.11 11.53 16.29
CA ALA A 150 26.47 11.05 16.08
C ALA A 150 26.54 9.58 15.66
N LEU A 151 25.42 8.84 15.66
CA LEU A 151 25.40 7.42 15.27
C LEU A 151 25.79 7.22 13.80
N ASP A 152 25.19 8.00 12.90
CA ASP A 152 25.47 7.94 11.46
C ASP A 152 25.13 9.29 10.78
N PRO A 153 25.88 9.73 9.74
CA PRO A 153 25.60 10.97 9.02
C PRO A 153 24.21 11.07 8.37
N CYS A 154 23.53 9.95 8.11
CA CYS A 154 22.18 9.94 7.55
C CYS A 154 21.08 10.23 8.58
N VAL A 155 21.40 10.21 9.88
CA VAL A 155 20.42 10.42 10.95
C VAL A 155 19.86 11.85 10.90
N THR A 156 18.52 11.95 10.87
CA THR A 156 17.79 13.21 10.93
C THR A 156 16.90 13.29 12.17
N GLU A 157 16.72 14.51 12.69
CA GLU A 157 15.88 14.82 13.85
C GLU A 157 14.67 15.64 13.40
N GLU A 158 13.46 15.18 13.72
CA GLU A 158 12.22 15.86 13.38
C GLU A 158 11.30 15.98 14.60
N PHE A 159 10.97 17.21 14.99
CA PHE A 159 9.97 17.45 16.02
C PHE A 159 8.56 17.34 15.43
N THR A 160 7.75 16.50 16.05
CA THR A 160 6.31 16.40 15.79
C THR A 160 5.54 17.06 16.94
N LYS A 161 4.20 17.05 16.88
CA LYS A 161 3.39 17.63 17.95
C LYS A 161 3.66 17.02 19.33
N LEU A 162 4.02 15.73 19.39
CA LEU A 162 4.02 14.95 20.63
C LEU A 162 5.35 14.27 20.92
N TYR A 163 6.17 14.05 19.91
CA TYR A 163 7.44 13.35 20.03
C TYR A 163 8.49 13.91 19.07
N THR A 164 9.76 13.64 19.36
CA THR A 164 10.86 13.87 18.44
C THR A 164 11.21 12.55 17.76
N ALA A 165 11.10 12.50 16.43
CA ALA A 165 11.48 11.36 15.62
C ALA A 165 12.96 11.44 15.26
N TYR A 166 13.69 10.34 15.42
CA TYR A 166 15.02 10.16 14.84
C TYR A 166 14.93 9.14 13.71
N LYS A 167 15.40 9.52 12.53
CA LYS A 167 15.19 8.76 11.29
C LYS A 167 16.49 8.51 10.54
N ALA A 168 16.63 7.30 10.00
CA ALA A 168 17.56 6.98 8.92
C ALA A 168 16.72 6.82 7.63
N GLU A 169 16.44 5.59 7.21
CA GLU A 169 15.45 5.35 6.14
C GLU A 169 14.01 5.60 6.62
N THR A 170 13.71 5.16 7.85
CA THR A 170 12.45 5.41 8.56
C THR A 170 12.75 5.81 10.01
N ASN A 171 11.72 6.01 10.85
CA ASN A 171 11.94 6.28 12.28
C ASN A 171 12.57 5.05 12.93
N PHE A 172 13.74 5.17 13.57
CA PHE A 172 14.33 4.08 14.36
C PHE A 172 14.11 4.28 15.86
N VAL A 173 13.91 5.53 16.30
CA VAL A 173 13.44 5.82 17.66
C VAL A 173 12.56 7.06 17.68
N ASP A 174 11.46 6.99 18.42
CA ASP A 174 10.62 8.14 18.75
C ASP A 174 10.80 8.48 20.24
N VAL A 175 11.13 9.74 20.53
CA VAL A 175 11.37 10.25 21.89
C VAL A 175 10.16 11.06 22.35
N VAL A 176 9.46 10.58 23.36
CA VAL A 176 8.33 11.27 24.01
C VAL A 176 8.78 11.79 25.39
N PRO A 177 8.97 13.11 25.54
CA PRO A 177 9.36 13.69 26.82
C PRO A 177 8.21 13.63 27.85
N GLN A 178 8.44 12.95 28.99
CA GLN A 178 7.55 12.98 30.16
C GLN A 178 8.13 13.90 31.24
N VAL A 179 7.39 14.08 32.34
CA VAL A 179 7.84 14.93 33.45
C VAL A 179 9.07 14.36 34.17
N LYS A 180 9.19 13.03 34.23
CA LYS A 180 10.22 12.34 35.03
C LYS A 180 11.26 11.57 34.21
N ASN A 181 10.97 11.30 32.95
CA ASN A 181 11.82 10.50 32.07
C ASN A 181 11.51 10.81 30.60
N LEU A 182 12.36 10.36 29.68
CA LEU A 182 12.07 10.26 28.26
C LEU A 182 11.56 8.85 27.98
N ASN A 183 10.40 8.73 27.33
CA ASN A 183 9.94 7.46 26.80
C ASN A 183 10.49 7.30 25.38
N LEU A 184 11.19 6.21 25.13
CA LEU A 184 11.86 5.92 23.87
C LEU A 184 11.15 4.72 23.24
N PHE A 185 10.51 4.95 22.10
CA PHE A 185 9.84 3.90 21.33
C PHE A 185 10.77 3.45 20.22
N LEU A 186 11.33 2.24 20.34
CA LEU A 186 12.26 1.69 19.37
C LEU A 186 11.47 0.94 18.29
N ASN A 187 11.79 1.19 17.03
CA ASN A 187 11.12 0.57 15.89
C ASN A 187 11.73 -0.80 15.54
N LEU A 188 11.54 -1.75 16.45
CA LEU A 188 11.83 -3.17 16.27
C LEU A 188 10.87 -4.00 17.14
N GLU A 189 10.80 -5.31 16.91
CA GLU A 189 9.99 -6.21 17.73
C GLU A 189 10.74 -6.60 19.00
N ILE A 190 10.03 -6.77 20.13
CA ILE A 190 10.67 -7.06 21.43
C ILE A 190 11.55 -8.31 21.41
N HIS A 191 11.21 -9.29 20.57
CA HIS A 191 11.94 -10.56 20.47
C HIS A 191 13.26 -10.43 19.69
N GLU A 192 13.42 -9.35 18.92
CA GLU A 192 14.65 -9.02 18.20
C GLU A 192 15.60 -8.19 19.08
N LEU A 193 15.10 -7.61 20.18
CA LEU A 193 15.89 -6.80 21.08
C LEU A 193 16.73 -7.67 22.02
N HIS A 194 18.04 -7.49 21.98
CA HIS A 194 18.94 -8.01 23.00
C HIS A 194 19.05 -7.01 24.17
N ASP A 195 18.25 -7.23 25.22
CA ASP A 195 18.20 -6.43 26.45
C ASP A 195 18.54 -7.24 27.72
N PRO A 196 19.83 -7.42 28.05
CA PRO A 196 20.26 -8.19 29.24
C PRO A 196 19.79 -7.62 30.59
N ARG A 197 19.44 -6.33 30.66
CA ARG A 197 18.95 -5.69 31.89
C ARG A 197 17.43 -5.77 32.02
N ALA A 198 16.72 -6.27 31.00
CA ALA A 198 15.27 -6.43 30.98
C ALA A 198 14.52 -5.16 31.40
N ILE A 199 14.94 -4.01 30.85
CA ILE A 199 14.32 -2.70 31.09
C ILE A 199 13.32 -2.31 29.98
N ALA A 200 13.36 -2.99 28.84
CA ALA A 200 12.46 -2.79 27.74
C ALA A 200 11.09 -3.44 28.01
N SER A 201 10.03 -2.80 27.55
CA SER A 201 8.66 -3.31 27.63
C SER A 201 8.07 -3.45 26.23
N ASP A 202 7.35 -4.54 25.98
CA ASP A 202 6.56 -4.74 24.78
C ASP A 202 5.28 -3.89 24.84
N VAL A 203 5.08 -3.05 23.83
CA VAL A 203 3.92 -2.16 23.68
C VAL A 203 3.24 -2.33 22.31
N SER A 204 3.51 -3.43 21.59
CA SER A 204 2.92 -3.75 20.28
C SER A 204 1.38 -3.78 20.28
N GLU A 205 0.76 -4.18 21.39
CA GLU A 205 -0.70 -4.23 21.56
C GLU A 205 -1.28 -2.98 22.26
N VAL A 206 -0.45 -1.98 22.56
CA VAL A 206 -0.84 -0.78 23.31
C VAL A 206 -0.89 0.42 22.35
N GLY A 207 -1.97 1.21 22.41
CA GLY A 207 -2.02 2.48 21.70
C GLY A 207 -0.98 3.45 22.29
N THR A 208 0.13 3.67 21.59
CA THR A 208 1.19 4.60 22.02
C THR A 208 1.31 5.80 21.07
N TRP A 209 2.07 6.81 21.50
CA TRP A 209 2.34 8.00 20.69
C TRP A 209 3.54 7.83 19.75
N GLY A 210 4.33 6.75 19.92
CA GLY A 210 5.45 6.40 19.05
C GLY A 210 5.05 5.30 18.05
N ASN A 211 5.88 5.09 17.03
CA ASN A 211 5.64 4.07 16.01
C ASN A 211 6.29 2.71 16.31
N GLY A 212 7.06 2.62 17.40
CA GLY A 212 7.81 1.42 17.78
C GLY A 212 7.09 0.54 18.80
N ASP A 213 7.32 -0.77 18.70
CA ASP A 213 6.71 -1.81 19.55
C ASP A 213 7.44 -2.01 20.88
N VAL A 214 8.60 -1.38 21.05
CA VAL A 214 9.45 -1.51 22.24
C VAL A 214 9.56 -0.17 22.96
N LEU A 215 9.21 -0.14 24.24
CA LEU A 215 9.35 1.04 25.10
C LEU A 215 10.53 0.90 26.07
N VAL A 216 11.42 1.90 26.08
CA VAL A 216 12.50 2.06 27.07
C VAL A 216 12.39 3.44 27.73
N ALA A 217 12.50 3.52 29.06
CA ALA A 217 12.51 4.77 29.79
C ALA A 217 13.95 5.25 30.09
N LEU A 218 14.25 6.51 29.82
CA LEU A 218 15.53 7.16 30.15
C LEU A 218 15.30 8.33 31.11
N ASP A 219 15.77 8.21 32.35
CA ASP A 219 15.55 9.16 33.45
C ASP A 219 16.83 9.80 33.98
N SER A 220 18.00 9.30 33.56
CA SER A 220 19.32 9.79 33.95
C SER A 220 20.33 9.60 32.82
N VAL A 221 21.27 10.53 32.71
CA VAL A 221 22.42 10.45 31.78
C VAL A 221 23.31 9.24 32.10
N ASP A 222 23.31 8.76 33.34
CA ASP A 222 24.08 7.56 33.73
C ASP A 222 23.59 6.28 33.03
N ASN A 223 22.29 6.23 32.68
CA ASN A 223 21.68 5.12 31.95
C ASN A 223 21.85 5.24 30.43
N LEU A 224 22.26 6.42 29.94
CA LEU A 224 22.35 6.73 28.51
C LEU A 224 23.23 5.74 27.73
N PRO A 225 24.44 5.35 28.18
CA PRO A 225 25.28 4.43 27.41
C PRO A 225 24.61 3.08 27.15
N TYR A 226 23.87 2.56 28.13
CA TYR A 226 23.15 1.29 27.97
C TYR A 226 21.96 1.44 27.02
N VAL A 227 21.16 2.49 27.23
CA VAL A 227 19.98 2.77 26.40
C VAL A 227 20.36 3.06 24.95
N LEU A 228 21.47 3.74 24.69
CA LEU A 228 22.02 3.92 23.34
C LEU A 228 22.35 2.58 22.67
N GLY A 229 22.83 1.59 23.42
CA GLY A 229 23.05 0.24 22.90
C GLY A 229 21.77 -0.46 22.45
N LEU A 230 20.64 -0.20 23.10
CA LEU A 230 19.33 -0.69 22.67
C LEU A 230 18.84 0.05 21.43
N ILE A 231 18.98 1.38 21.39
CA ILE A 231 18.58 2.20 20.23
C ILE A 231 19.38 1.83 18.97
N ARG A 232 20.68 1.55 19.11
CA ARG A 232 21.54 1.13 17.99
C ARG A 232 21.01 -0.12 17.28
N GLN A 233 20.50 -1.11 18.01
CA GLN A 233 19.90 -2.31 17.41
C GLN A 233 18.72 -1.96 16.49
N SER A 234 17.93 -0.94 16.83
CA SER A 234 16.84 -0.43 15.98
C SER A 234 17.36 0.21 14.70
N LEU A 235 18.46 0.98 14.80
CA LEU A 235 19.09 1.62 13.64
C LEU A 235 19.75 0.59 12.72
N ASP A 236 20.52 -0.35 13.28
CA ASP A 236 21.25 -1.39 12.55
C ASP A 236 20.28 -2.28 11.75
N LYS A 237 19.11 -2.60 12.33
CA LYS A 237 18.03 -3.31 11.62
C LYS A 237 17.56 -2.58 10.37
N GLN A 238 17.47 -1.25 10.41
CA GLN A 238 17.06 -0.45 9.24
C GLN A 238 18.14 -0.36 8.19
N LEU A 239 19.40 -0.25 8.59
CA LEU A 239 20.53 -0.14 7.67
C LEU A 239 20.95 -1.49 7.07
N GLY A 240 20.37 -2.60 7.54
CA GLY A 240 20.67 -3.95 7.05
C GLY A 240 21.95 -4.54 7.63
N ASP A 241 22.42 -4.01 8.76
CA ASP A 241 23.66 -4.41 9.45
C ASP A 241 23.43 -5.49 10.53
N ALA A 242 22.25 -6.13 10.54
CA ALA A 242 21.84 -7.15 11.50
C ALA A 242 22.18 -8.59 11.07
#